data_AF-A0A7J3KI66-F1
#
_entry.id   AF-A0A7J3KI66-F1
#
_cell.length_a   1.000
_cell.length_b   1.000
_cell.length_c   1.000
_cell.angle_alpha   90.00
_cell.angle_beta   90.00
_cell.angle_gamma   90.00
#
_symmetry.space_group_name_H-M   'P 1'
#
loop_
_entity.id
_entity.type
_entity.pdbx_description
1 polymer ?
#
loop_
_entity_poly.entity_id
_entity_poly.type
_entity_poly.pdbx_seq_one_letter_code
_entity_poly.pdbx_strand_id
1 'polypeptide(L)'
;MSEEFRAALLRRLLEFPYLPSPLGVIEAALSMVKVKPDSVFADLGCGDGRVLIKAAEKFGIYCVGFEINPILAALARRNIKDFGVAAW
;
A
#
# COMPACT_ATOMS: atom_id res chain seq x y z
N MET A 1 -7.14 24.53 -1.30
CA MET A 1 -6.47 23.93 -0.12
C MET A 1 -5.88 25.04 0.70
N SER A 2 -6.09 25.07 2.01
CA SER A 2 -5.52 26.12 2.87
C SER A 2 -4.00 25.94 3.04
N GLU A 3 -3.31 27.02 3.36
CA GLU A 3 -1.85 27.00 3.54
C GLU A 3 -1.46 26.16 4.77
N GLU A 4 -2.29 26.13 5.81
CA GLU A 4 -2.07 25.28 6.98
C GLU A 4 -2.13 23.80 6.60
N PHE A 5 -3.06 23.42 5.73
CA PHE A 5 -3.17 22.04 5.26
C PHE A 5 -1.94 21.63 4.44
N ARG A 6 -1.41 22.52 3.59
CA ARG A 6 -0.19 22.28 2.83
C ARG A 6 1.02 22.08 3.75
N ALA A 7 1.19 22.94 4.75
CA ALA A 7 2.28 22.83 5.72
C ALA A 7 2.19 21.53 6.54
N ALA A 8 0.98 21.17 6.98
CA ALA A 8 0.75 19.91 7.71
C ALA A 8 1.06 18.68 6.85
N LEU A 9 0.64 18.68 5.58
CA LEU A 9 0.94 17.60 4.63
C LEU A 9 2.45 17.49 4.37
N LEU A 10 3.14 18.61 4.11
CA LEU A 10 4.57 18.62 3.85
C LEU A 10 5.37 18.07 5.03
N ARG A 11 5.00 18.48 6.25
CA ARG A 11 5.59 17.97 7.48
C ARG A 11 5.41 16.46 7.62
N ARG A 12 4.20 15.95 7.36
CA ARG A 12 3.91 14.51 7.42
C ARG A 12 4.76 13.72 6.43
N LEU A 13 4.92 14.23 5.21
CA LEU A 13 5.74 13.57 4.19
C LEU A 13 7.25 13.56 4.52
N LEU A 14 7.73 14.56 5.26
CA LEU A 14 9.12 14.61 5.74
C LEU A 14 9.36 13.71 6.96
N GLU A 15 8.40 13.64 7.90
CA GLU A 15 8.48 12.76 9.08
C GLU A 15 8.40 11.26 8.70
N PHE A 16 7.68 10.94 7.62
CA PHE A 16 7.49 9.56 7.13
C PHE A 16 8.01 9.42 5.69
N PRO A 17 9.35 9.34 5.49
CA PRO A 17 9.91 9.16 4.16
C PRO A 17 9.56 7.77 3.61
N TYR A 18 9.51 7.66 2.29
CA TYR A 18 9.27 6.38 1.63
C TYR A 18 10.47 5.44 1.77
N LEU A 19 10.30 4.40 2.59
CA LEU A 19 11.28 3.35 2.82
C LEU A 19 10.61 1.99 2.60
N PRO A 20 10.68 1.43 1.37
CA PRO A 20 9.96 0.22 1.08
C PRO A 20 10.51 -0.99 1.84
N SER A 21 9.62 -1.83 2.35
CA SER A 21 10.01 -3.11 2.91
C SER A 21 10.62 -4.03 1.84
N PRO A 22 11.74 -4.72 2.14
CA PRO A 22 12.29 -5.76 1.27
C PRO A 22 11.30 -6.90 1.05
N LEU A 23 11.29 -7.49 -0.14
CA LEU A 23 10.33 -8.55 -0.50
C LEU A 23 10.35 -9.74 0.47
N GLY A 24 11.52 -10.20 0.91
CA GLY A 24 11.62 -11.30 1.87
C GLY A 24 10.96 -11.00 3.22
N VAL A 25 10.99 -9.74 3.68
CA VAL A 25 10.30 -9.32 4.91
C VAL A 25 8.78 -9.34 4.71
N ILE A 26 8.31 -8.87 3.55
CA ILE A 26 6.89 -8.89 3.20
C ILE A 26 6.37 -10.32 3.14
N GLU A 27 7.08 -11.22 2.44
CA GLU A 27 6.70 -12.62 2.31
C GLU A 27 6.66 -13.35 3.65
N ALA A 28 7.64 -13.09 4.53
CA ALA A 28 7.67 -13.60 5.89
C ALA A 28 6.52 -13.05 6.74
N ALA A 29 6.20 -11.75 6.63
CA ALA A 29 5.06 -11.17 7.34
C ALA A 29 3.75 -11.81 6.89
N LEU A 30 3.52 -11.91 5.58
CA LEU A 30 2.30 -12.51 5.02
C LEU A 30 2.20 -14.02 5.29
N SER A 31 3.29 -14.75 5.52
CA SER A 31 3.19 -16.19 5.85
C SER A 31 2.62 -16.45 7.25
N MET A 32 2.68 -15.47 8.14
CA MET A 32 2.15 -15.57 9.51
C MET A 32 0.66 -15.20 9.60
N VAL A 33 0.11 -14.57 8.55
CA VAL A 33 -1.29 -14.11 8.55
C VAL A 33 -2.22 -15.27 8.21
N LYS A 34 -3.28 -15.43 9.00
CA LYS A 34 -4.39 -16.35 8.73
C LYS A 34 -5.58 -15.55 8.23
N VAL A 35 -5.96 -15.77 6.98
CA VAL A 35 -7.10 -15.08 6.34
C VAL A 35 -8.29 -16.03 6.20
N LYS A 36 -9.50 -15.47 6.25
CA LYS A 36 -10.73 -16.15 5.82
C LYS A 36 -11.06 -15.73 4.38
N PRO A 37 -11.82 -16.52 3.61
CA PRO A 37 -12.15 -16.22 2.21
C PRO A 37 -12.81 -14.85 1.99
N ASP A 38 -13.47 -14.30 3.00
CA ASP A 38 -14.20 -13.03 3.00
C ASP A 38 -13.43 -11.88 3.68
N SER A 39 -12.16 -12.09 4.02
CA SER A 39 -11.34 -11.07 4.66
C SER A 39 -10.99 -9.94 3.71
N VAL A 40 -10.81 -8.74 4.27
CA VAL A 40 -10.22 -7.61 3.57
C VAL A 40 -8.83 -7.34 4.15
N PHE A 41 -7.84 -7.23 3.28
CA PHE A 41 -6.49 -6.83 3.67
C PHE A 41 -6.35 -5.31 3.52
N ALA A 42 -5.87 -4.62 4.56
CA ALA A 42 -5.62 -3.18 4.51
C ALA A 42 -4.13 -2.89 4.75
N ASP A 43 -3.53 -2.09 3.87
CA ASP A 43 -2.14 -1.64 4.00
C ASP A 43 -2.10 -0.13 4.29
N LEU A 44 -1.55 0.24 5.45
CA LEU A 44 -1.50 1.62 5.93
C LEU A 44 -0.12 2.22 5.63
N GLY A 45 -0.07 3.11 4.65
CA GLY A 45 1.19 3.59 4.06
C GLY A 45 1.67 2.63 2.97
N CYS A 46 0.81 2.36 1.98
CA CYS A 46 1.04 1.30 1.02
C CYS A 46 2.16 1.58 -0.01
N GLY A 47 2.68 2.81 -0.06
CA GLY A 47 3.84 3.13 -0.88
C GLY A 47 3.64 2.85 -2.36
N ASP A 48 4.47 1.98 -2.94
CA ASP A 48 4.35 1.55 -4.34
C ASP A 48 3.38 0.37 -4.58
N GLY A 49 2.63 -0.04 -3.56
CA GLY A 49 1.61 -1.08 -3.64
C GLY A 49 2.15 -2.52 -3.58
N ARG A 50 3.46 -2.74 -3.40
CA ARG A 50 4.06 -4.09 -3.42
C ARG A 50 3.44 -5.08 -2.42
N VAL A 51 3.04 -4.61 -1.24
CA VAL A 51 2.42 -5.47 -0.22
C VAL A 51 1.03 -5.88 -0.65
N LEU A 52 0.25 -4.96 -1.24
CA LEU A 52 -1.08 -5.24 -1.77
C LEU A 52 -1.03 -6.28 -2.89
N ILE A 53 -0.08 -6.14 -3.82
CA ILE A 53 0.13 -7.12 -4.90
C ILE A 53 0.46 -8.49 -4.30
N LYS A 54 1.39 -8.56 -3.35
CA LYS A 54 1.77 -9.84 -2.71
C LYS A 54 0.66 -10.44 -1.87
N ALA A 55 -0.12 -9.62 -1.17
CA ALA A 55 -1.29 -10.07 -0.42
C ALA A 55 -2.38 -10.61 -1.34
N ALA A 56 -2.68 -9.91 -2.45
CA ALA A 56 -3.64 -10.35 -3.44
C ALA A 56 -3.20 -11.66 -4.13
N GLU A 57 -1.94 -11.76 -4.54
CA GLU A 57 -1.36 -12.98 -5.12
C GLU A 57 -1.43 -14.18 -4.15
N LYS A 58 -1.11 -13.95 -2.86
CA LYS A 58 -1.02 -15.03 -1.87
C LYS A 58 -2.37 -15.51 -1.38
N PHE A 59 -3.31 -14.59 -1.17
CA PHE A 59 -4.56 -14.86 -0.46
C PHE A 59 -5.80 -14.85 -1.36
N GLY A 60 -5.73 -14.21 -2.53
CA GLY A 60 -6.89 -14.06 -3.42
C GLY A 60 -8.04 -13.27 -2.81
N ILE A 61 -7.76 -12.36 -1.87
CA ILE A 61 -8.75 -11.55 -1.15
C ILE A 61 -8.74 -10.09 -1.61
N TYR A 62 -9.81 -9.36 -1.27
CA TYR A 62 -9.88 -7.93 -1.52
C TYR A 62 -8.84 -7.17 -0.67
N CYS A 63 -8.07 -6.29 -1.33
CA CYS A 63 -6.99 -5.53 -0.71
C CYS A 63 -7.22 -4.02 -0.91
N VAL A 64 -6.99 -3.22 0.14
CA VAL A 64 -7.12 -1.76 0.13
C VAL A 64 -5.85 -1.11 0.63
N GLY A 65 -5.32 -0.16 -0.14
CA GLY A 65 -4.15 0.63 0.23
C GLY A 65 -4.50 2.06 0.62
N PHE A 66 -3.90 2.54 1.71
CA PHE A 66 -3.95 3.94 2.09
C PHE A 66 -2.57 4.55 1.95
N GLU A 67 -2.45 5.63 1.19
CA GLU A 67 -1.20 6.35 1.00
C GLU A 67 -1.45 7.85 0.96
N ILE A 68 -0.72 8.60 1.77
CA ILE A 68 -0.89 10.04 1.91
C ILE A 68 -0.12 10.80 0.82
N ASN A 69 0.98 10.24 0.33
CA ASN A 69 1.77 10.82 -0.74
C ASN A 69 1.06 10.54 -2.08
N PRO A 70 0.54 11.58 -2.76
CA PRO A 70 -0.22 11.38 -4.00
C PRO A 70 0.63 10.77 -5.12
N ILE A 71 1.95 10.97 -5.11
CA ILE A 71 2.87 10.40 -6.10
C ILE A 71 3.00 8.89 -5.89
N LEU A 72 3.16 8.45 -4.64
CA LEU A 72 3.21 7.02 -4.31
C LEU A 72 1.87 6.35 -4.55
N ALA A 73 0.76 6.99 -4.20
CA ALA A 73 -0.58 6.47 -4.49
C ALA A 73 -0.80 6.27 -6.00
N ALA A 74 -0.33 7.20 -6.84
CA ALA A 74 -0.37 7.04 -8.30
C ALA A 74 0.52 5.89 -8.79
N LEU A 75 1.73 5.76 -8.23
CA LEU A 75 2.66 4.67 -8.52
C LEU A 75 2.06 3.30 -8.15
N ALA A 76 1.45 3.18 -6.97
CA ALA A 76 0.78 1.97 -6.53
C ALA A 76 -0.32 1.56 -7.50
N ARG A 77 -1.22 2.49 -7.88
CA ARG A 77 -2.28 2.20 -8.88
C ARG A 77 -1.72 1.71 -10.20
N ARG A 78 -0.64 2.34 -10.69
CA ARG A 78 0.03 1.91 -11.93
C ARG A 78 0.56 0.47 -11.79
N ASN A 79 1.33 0.20 -10.74
CA ASN A 79 1.94 -1.12 -10.52
C ASN A 79 0.86 -2.21 -10.36
N ILE A 80 -0.22 -1.94 -9.63
CA ILE A 80 -1.34 -2.87 -9.44
C ILE A 80 -2.00 -3.20 -10.77
N LYS A 81 -2.23 -2.18 -11.62
CA LYS A 81 -2.78 -2.36 -12.97
C LYS A 81 -1.85 -3.18 -13.87
N ASP A 82 -0.54 -2.90 -13.83
CA ASP A 82 0.45 -3.62 -14.62
C ASP A 82 0.55 -5.11 -14.23
N PHE A 83 0.28 -5.42 -12.95
CA PHE A 83 0.19 -6.79 -12.43
C PHE A 83 -1.17 -7.48 -12.70
N GLY A 84 -2.10 -6.81 -13.39
CA GLY A 84 -3.40 -7.39 -13.74
C GLY A 84 -4.36 -7.54 -12.56
N VAL A 85 -4.08 -6.90 -11.43
CA VAL A 85 -4.99 -6.87 -10.27
C VAL A 85 -5.96 -5.71 -10.46
N ALA A 86 -7.26 -5.95 -10.25
CA ALA A 86 -8.27 -4.91 -10.37
C ALA A 86 -8.07 -3.83 -9.28
N ALA A 87 -7.71 -2.60 -9.69
CA ALA A 87 -7.72 -1.42 -8.84
C ALA A 87 -9.03 -0.66 -9.07
N TRP A 88 -9.77 -0.38 -7.99
CA TRP A 88 -11.02 0.40 -8.00
C TRP A 88 -10.79 1.77 -7.35
#